data_AF-A0AAW1CKG6-F1
#
_entry.id   AF-A0AAW1CKG6-F1
#
_cell.length_a   1.000
_cell.length_b   1.000
_cell.length_c   1.000
_cell.angle_alpha   90.00
_cell.angle_beta   90.00
_cell.angle_gamma   90.00
#
_symmetry.space_group_name_H-M   'P 1'
#
loop_
_entity.id
_entity.type
_entity.pdbx_description
1 polymer ?
#
loop_
_entity_poly.entity_id
_entity_poly.type
_entity_poly.pdbx_seq_one_letter_code
_entity_poly.pdbx_strand_id
1 'polypeptide(L)'
;MNICYILLFWLIHFLRKFVSSQDAGSNIISTFPQTLRFPEQNVQQLIKLLDGCMGENQSALSKHYLIGNATCNDGSPAGYYLRRSIGSRRWIVFLEGGWYCYDEISCNSRWNRMQHLMSSKHWPERRNVGGILSTNPEENPHWWNANHVFIPYCTSDSWTGRRITPLANSEFSFMGAIIIEQVIKELIPLGLANASTLILAGSSAGGAGVMLNLEEVQKILEPYSSIQVRGITDSGWFLDRAPYSSNAESIASVEAIKKGLALWKGQIPISCKALYIQEPWRCFFGYRLYPSLKVPLFVFQWLFDEAQMTADNVRAPVTKQQWDYVHKMGDSLRNTFRNVTSVFAPSCISHSVLTKRDWQLLRIDDVTLPQALYCWELNTRVKQRASTFVPSMLSDSPAINPKRGRKLNRSGINIGRQETHNRRKRRKNVNKTRSEKRKKDWLRRNNLKLRPQRQTHFCKQRLIERCSWPQCNQLCPKLHNPYTGEEMDFIELLKSFGLDMTSVANALGIDVRTLNNMDHAELINLLTQQTK
;
A
#
# COMPACT_ATOMS: atom_id res chain seq x y z
N MET A 1 -13.15 18.04 25.58
CA MET A 1 -12.13 18.70 24.72
C MET A 1 -10.77 18.39 25.31
N ASN A 2 -9.88 17.78 24.54
CA ASN A 2 -8.65 17.19 25.07
C ASN A 2 -7.63 18.29 25.40
N ILE A 3 -7.09 18.30 26.63
CA ILE A 3 -6.08 19.27 27.09
C ILE A 3 -4.86 19.31 26.15
N CYS A 4 -4.51 18.18 25.54
CA CYS A 4 -3.43 18.07 24.56
C CYS A 4 -3.69 18.85 23.25
N TYR A 5 -4.95 19.01 22.82
CA TYR A 5 -5.29 19.84 21.65
C TYR A 5 -5.10 21.33 21.93
N ILE A 6 -5.40 21.76 23.16
CA ILE A 6 -5.18 23.14 23.61
C ILE A 6 -3.68 23.41 23.64
N LEU A 7 -2.88 22.48 24.19
CA LEU A 7 -1.42 22.60 24.26
C LEU A 7 -0.76 22.64 22.87
N LEU A 8 -1.18 21.78 21.94
CA LEU A 8 -0.68 21.78 20.56
C LEU A 8 -1.05 23.05 19.79
N PHE A 9 -2.27 23.55 19.99
CA PHE A 9 -2.74 24.80 19.38
C PHE A 9 -1.94 26.00 19.90
N TRP A 10 -1.64 26.03 21.19
CA TRP A 10 -0.76 27.04 21.80
C TRP A 10 0.68 26.95 21.28
N LEU A 11 1.24 25.75 21.12
CA LEU A 11 2.59 25.55 20.57
C LEU A 11 2.71 26.05 19.13
N ILE A 12 1.75 25.70 18.26
CA ILE A 12 1.73 26.14 16.85
C ILE A 12 1.53 27.65 16.76
N HIS A 13 0.67 28.22 17.63
CA HIS A 13 0.45 29.67 17.66
C HIS A 13 1.70 30.44 18.14
N PHE A 14 2.43 29.87 19.11
CA PHE A 14 3.66 30.43 19.66
C PHE A 14 4.81 30.39 18.63
N LEU A 15 5.01 29.27 17.93
CA LEU A 15 6.01 29.13 16.87
C LEU A 15 5.74 30.07 15.67
N ARG A 16 4.46 30.30 15.32
CA ARG A 16 4.09 31.27 14.28
C ARG A 16 4.43 32.72 14.64
N LYS A 17 4.34 33.10 15.92
CA LYS A 17 4.79 34.43 16.37
C LYS A 17 6.31 34.59 16.31
N PHE A 18 7.06 33.50 16.51
CA PHE A 18 8.52 33.49 16.47
C PHE A 18 9.08 33.64 15.05
N VAL A 19 8.46 33.00 14.05
CA VAL A 19 8.85 33.16 12.64
C VAL A 19 8.47 34.54 12.10
N SER A 20 7.39 35.13 12.60
CA SER A 20 6.96 36.50 12.24
C SER A 20 7.90 37.61 12.73
N SER A 21 8.81 37.36 13.68
CA SER A 21 9.73 38.38 14.21
C SER A 21 11.11 38.38 13.56
N GLN A 22 11.42 37.46 12.64
CA GLN A 22 12.72 37.41 11.95
C GLN A 22 12.71 38.04 10.54
N ASP A 23 11.54 38.32 9.96
CA ASP A 23 11.40 38.90 8.61
C ASP A 23 11.12 40.42 8.59
N ALA A 24 11.79 41.19 9.45
CA ALA A 24 11.84 42.65 9.35
C ALA A 24 13.30 43.11 9.25
N GLY A 25 13.82 43.20 8.02
CA GLY A 25 15.15 43.74 7.77
C GLY A 25 15.21 45.25 7.99
N SER A 26 16.25 45.73 8.69
CA SER A 26 17.04 46.93 8.34
C SER A 26 18.15 47.21 9.36
N ASN A 27 19.27 47.69 8.83
CA ASN A 27 20.53 48.02 9.49
C ASN A 27 20.39 49.06 10.62
N ILE A 28 20.76 48.71 11.86
CA ILE A 28 21.30 49.65 12.86
C ILE A 28 22.29 48.89 13.77
N ILE A 29 23.55 49.34 13.80
CA ILE A 29 24.52 48.99 14.84
C ILE A 29 24.10 49.76 16.10
N SER A 30 23.59 49.06 17.12
CA SER A 30 23.53 49.61 18.48
C SER A 30 23.36 48.49 19.52
N THR A 31 24.41 48.30 20.32
CA THR A 31 24.42 47.82 21.71
C THR A 31 23.48 46.66 22.05
N PHE A 32 24.02 45.44 22.10
CA PHE A 32 23.44 44.32 22.84
C PHE A 32 23.54 44.56 24.36
N PRO A 33 22.44 44.50 25.12
CA PRO A 33 22.47 43.98 26.47
C PRO A 33 22.24 42.48 26.41
N GLN A 34 23.22 41.72 26.89
CA GLN A 34 23.03 40.36 27.35
C GLN A 34 21.90 40.34 28.38
N THR A 35 20.74 39.77 28.05
CA THR A 35 19.87 38.98 28.96
C THR A 35 18.51 38.74 28.30
N LEU A 36 18.41 37.64 27.56
CA LEU A 36 17.17 36.87 27.42
C LEU A 36 17.59 35.40 27.36
N ARG A 37 18.09 34.89 28.50
CA ARG A 37 18.18 33.45 28.73
C ARG A 37 16.76 32.94 28.90
N PHE A 38 16.24 32.27 27.89
CA PHE A 38 15.02 31.48 28.01
C PHE A 38 15.33 30.23 28.87
N PRO A 39 14.44 29.83 29.80
CA PRO A 39 14.67 28.63 30.59
C PRO A 39 14.38 27.40 29.70
N GLU A 40 15.43 26.72 29.23
CA GLU A 40 15.36 25.42 28.53
C GLU A 40 14.47 24.40 29.26
N GLN A 41 14.35 24.54 30.59
CA GLN A 41 13.49 23.74 31.44
C GLN A 41 12.01 23.80 31.03
N ASN A 42 11.47 24.94 30.61
CA ASN A 42 10.04 25.05 30.27
C ASN A 42 9.69 24.39 28.91
N VAL A 43 10.61 24.40 27.96
CA VAL A 43 10.44 23.71 26.66
C VAL A 43 10.58 22.21 26.84
N GLN A 44 11.58 21.75 27.60
CA GLN A 44 11.73 20.33 27.92
C GLN A 44 10.57 19.78 28.75
N GLN A 45 9.97 20.60 29.62
CA GLN A 45 8.81 20.21 30.42
C GLN A 45 7.53 20.18 29.57
N LEU A 46 7.39 21.07 28.57
CA LEU A 46 6.33 21.02 27.58
C LEU A 46 6.48 19.82 26.62
N ILE A 47 7.71 19.48 26.22
CA ILE A 47 8.03 18.27 25.45
C ILE A 47 7.72 17.02 26.28
N LYS A 48 8.11 16.96 27.56
CA LYS A 48 7.75 15.85 28.47
C LYS A 48 6.24 15.72 28.68
N LEU A 49 5.50 16.84 28.72
CA LEU A 49 4.03 16.84 28.81
C LEU A 49 3.37 16.40 27.50
N LEU A 50 3.98 16.71 26.34
CA LEU A 50 3.56 16.22 25.03
C LEU A 50 3.92 14.74 24.81
N ASP A 51 5.07 14.28 25.31
CA ASP A 51 5.45 12.86 25.38
C ASP A 51 4.49 12.09 26.31
N GLY A 52 4.08 12.71 27.42
CA GLY A 52 3.02 12.17 28.29
C GLY A 52 1.65 12.09 27.62
N CYS A 53 1.35 12.98 26.66
CA CYS A 53 0.17 12.89 25.78
C CYS A 53 0.35 11.83 24.66
N MET A 54 1.58 11.40 24.37
CA MET A 54 1.95 10.40 23.36
C MET A 54 2.33 9.04 23.94
N GLY A 55 1.98 8.78 25.20
CA GLY A 55 2.36 7.56 25.91
C GLY A 55 2.16 6.29 25.08
N GLU A 56 3.19 5.44 25.06
CA GLU A 56 3.31 4.18 24.31
C GLU A 56 2.11 3.22 24.51
N ASN A 57 1.28 3.43 25.54
CA ASN A 57 0.08 2.63 25.82
C ASN A 57 -1.18 3.05 25.04
N GLN A 58 -1.22 4.22 24.39
CA GLN A 58 -2.35 4.61 23.52
C GLN A 58 -2.11 4.31 22.03
N SER A 59 -0.90 3.91 21.64
CA SER A 59 -0.54 3.63 20.24
C SER A 59 -0.90 2.20 19.79
N ALA A 60 -1.10 1.24 20.69
CA ALA A 60 -1.37 -0.15 20.32
C ALA A 60 -2.79 -0.37 19.76
N LEU A 61 -2.94 -1.31 18.82
CA LEU A 61 -4.25 -1.77 18.38
C LEU A 61 -4.92 -2.60 19.49
N SER A 62 -6.23 -2.44 19.70
CA SER A 62 -7.00 -3.16 20.72
C SER A 62 -7.74 -4.35 20.13
N LYS A 63 -7.74 -5.49 20.81
CA LYS A 63 -8.44 -6.71 20.38
C LYS A 63 -9.96 -6.56 20.48
N HIS A 64 -10.66 -7.08 19.48
CA HIS A 64 -12.11 -7.22 19.41
C HIS A 64 -12.45 -8.61 18.85
N TYR A 65 -13.28 -9.37 19.55
CA TYR A 65 -13.86 -10.59 18.99
C TYR A 65 -15.06 -10.25 18.11
N LEU A 66 -15.28 -11.06 17.08
CA LEU A 66 -16.44 -10.93 16.20
C LEU A 66 -17.73 -11.31 16.94
N ILE A 67 -18.80 -10.60 16.62
CA ILE A 67 -20.17 -10.91 17.04
C ILE A 67 -20.73 -11.92 16.03
N GLY A 68 -20.77 -13.20 16.43
CA GLY A 68 -21.39 -14.28 15.65
C GLY A 68 -20.55 -15.55 15.63
N ASN A 69 -20.86 -16.43 14.67
CA ASN A 69 -20.31 -17.80 14.64
C ASN A 69 -19.04 -17.93 13.80
N ALA A 70 -18.30 -16.84 13.55
CA ALA A 70 -17.04 -16.90 12.82
C ALA A 70 -15.91 -17.35 13.78
N THR A 71 -15.30 -18.50 13.48
CA THR A 71 -14.31 -19.12 14.35
C THR A 71 -12.96 -19.31 13.66
N CYS A 72 -11.92 -19.39 14.49
CA CYS A 72 -10.62 -19.95 14.11
C CYS A 72 -10.72 -21.46 13.88
N ASN A 73 -9.65 -22.09 13.39
CA ASN A 73 -9.63 -23.53 13.09
C ASN A 73 -10.12 -24.38 14.27
N ASP A 74 -9.70 -24.08 15.50
CA ASP A 74 -10.06 -24.82 16.72
C ASP A 74 -11.43 -24.48 17.33
N GLY A 75 -12.25 -23.69 16.63
CA GLY A 75 -13.56 -23.26 17.10
C GLY A 75 -13.55 -22.05 18.06
N SER A 76 -12.37 -21.53 18.47
CA SER A 76 -12.30 -20.29 19.23
C SER A 76 -12.82 -19.09 18.42
N PRO A 77 -13.40 -18.05 19.06
CA PRO A 77 -13.96 -16.92 18.33
C PRO A 77 -12.88 -16.16 17.57
N ALA A 78 -13.11 -15.91 16.29
CA ALA A 78 -12.24 -15.04 15.50
C ALA A 78 -12.42 -13.56 15.91
N GLY A 79 -11.52 -12.71 15.45
CA GLY A 79 -11.50 -11.30 15.85
C GLY A 79 -10.54 -10.47 15.01
N TYR A 80 -10.41 -9.21 15.39
CA TYR A 80 -9.52 -8.24 14.78
C TYR A 80 -8.98 -7.30 15.85
N TYR A 81 -7.89 -6.62 15.54
CA TYR A 81 -7.39 -5.52 16.34
C TYR A 81 -7.72 -4.20 15.64
N LEU A 82 -8.20 -3.22 16.39
CA LEU A 82 -8.61 -1.92 15.86
C LEU A 82 -7.88 -0.79 16.58
N ARG A 83 -7.47 0.22 15.80
CA ARG A 83 -7.07 1.52 16.29
C ARG A 83 -7.72 2.61 15.44
N ARG A 84 -8.61 3.39 16.06
CA ARG A 84 -9.32 4.48 15.39
C ARG A 84 -8.49 5.76 15.38
N SER A 85 -8.60 6.51 14.30
CA SER A 85 -8.00 7.84 14.15
C SER A 85 -9.11 8.86 13.94
N ILE A 86 -9.35 9.69 14.96
CA ILE A 86 -10.43 10.68 14.96
C ILE A 86 -10.18 11.69 13.83
N GLY A 87 -11.18 11.87 12.96
CA GLY A 87 -11.11 12.77 11.81
C GLY A 87 -10.53 12.15 10.55
N SER A 88 -9.94 10.95 10.61
CA SER A 88 -9.46 10.25 9.43
C SER A 88 -10.58 9.47 8.74
N ARG A 89 -10.71 9.68 7.43
CA ARG A 89 -11.62 8.94 6.54
C ARG A 89 -10.91 7.84 5.76
N ARG A 90 -9.70 7.47 6.16
CA ARG A 90 -8.90 6.41 5.53
C ARG A 90 -8.86 5.21 6.45
N TRP A 91 -9.03 4.03 5.88
CA TRP A 91 -8.99 2.75 6.58
C TRP A 91 -7.96 1.84 5.93
N ILE A 92 -7.13 1.21 6.75
CA ILE A 92 -6.24 0.12 6.34
C ILE A 92 -6.66 -1.12 7.11
N VAL A 93 -7.10 -2.13 6.38
CA VAL A 93 -7.43 -3.46 6.91
C VAL A 93 -6.34 -4.41 6.45
N PHE A 94 -5.58 -4.94 7.39
CA PHE A 94 -4.42 -5.79 7.11
C PHE A 94 -4.72 -7.26 7.42
N LEU A 95 -4.46 -8.14 6.46
CA LEU A 95 -4.56 -9.59 6.59
C LEU A 95 -3.20 -10.19 6.92
N GLU A 96 -3.09 -10.83 8.09
CA GLU A 96 -1.91 -11.62 8.44
C GLU A 96 -1.74 -12.82 7.51
N GLY A 97 -0.49 -13.24 7.31
CA GLY A 97 -0.15 -14.44 6.55
C GLY A 97 0.39 -15.56 7.44
N GLY A 98 0.93 -16.61 6.83
CA GLY A 98 1.58 -17.69 7.56
C GLY A 98 1.25 -19.07 7.01
N TRP A 99 1.46 -19.31 5.72
CA TRP A 99 1.19 -20.60 5.07
C TRP A 99 -0.28 -21.06 5.20
N TYR A 100 -0.54 -22.35 5.02
CA TYR A 100 -1.85 -22.99 5.08
C TYR A 100 -1.67 -24.49 5.32
N CYS A 101 -2.75 -25.21 5.61
CA CYS A 101 -2.76 -26.68 5.66
C CYS A 101 -3.88 -27.22 4.76
N TYR A 102 -3.63 -28.31 4.03
CA TYR A 102 -4.47 -28.72 2.90
C TYR A 102 -5.05 -30.14 3.02
N ASP A 103 -4.69 -30.86 4.08
CA ASP A 103 -5.24 -32.16 4.45
C ASP A 103 -5.13 -32.36 5.97
N GLU A 104 -5.71 -33.45 6.47
CA GLU A 104 -5.71 -33.76 7.91
C GLU A 104 -4.30 -33.84 8.49
N ILE A 105 -3.37 -34.48 7.78
CA ILE A 105 -1.98 -34.66 8.20
C ILE A 105 -1.27 -33.30 8.35
N SER A 106 -1.35 -32.45 7.31
CA SER A 106 -0.74 -31.12 7.35
C SER A 106 -1.38 -30.22 8.40
N CYS A 107 -2.70 -30.31 8.62
CA CYS A 107 -3.38 -29.51 9.64
C CYS A 107 -3.05 -29.96 11.06
N ASN A 108 -2.97 -31.27 11.34
CA ASN A 108 -2.54 -31.77 12.65
C ASN A 108 -1.07 -31.44 12.93
N SER A 109 -0.18 -31.54 11.93
CA SER A 109 1.22 -31.10 12.05
C SER A 109 1.31 -29.61 12.37
N ARG A 110 0.50 -28.79 11.68
CA ARG A 110 0.41 -27.36 11.92
C ARG A 110 -0.15 -27.04 13.30
N TRP A 111 -1.16 -27.76 13.78
CA TRP A 111 -1.71 -27.58 15.12
C TRP A 111 -0.64 -27.76 16.20
N ASN A 112 0.17 -28.81 16.08
CA ASN A 112 1.22 -29.13 17.04
C ASN A 112 2.40 -28.13 17.01
N ARG A 113 2.67 -27.51 15.85
CA ARG A 113 3.85 -26.63 15.67
C ARG A 113 3.54 -25.14 15.68
N MET A 114 2.32 -24.75 15.30
CA MET A 114 1.93 -23.38 14.97
C MET A 114 0.51 -23.06 15.45
N GLN A 115 0.17 -23.49 16.67
CA GLN A 115 -1.17 -23.31 17.25
C GLN A 115 -1.68 -21.85 17.22
N HIS A 116 -0.78 -20.87 17.34
CA HIS A 116 -1.12 -19.44 17.29
C HIS A 116 -1.72 -18.98 15.94
N LEU A 117 -1.54 -19.76 14.87
CA LEU A 117 -2.15 -19.54 13.55
C LEU A 117 -3.40 -20.40 13.31
N MET A 118 -3.93 -21.03 14.37
CA MET A 118 -5.10 -21.92 14.33
C MET A 118 -6.09 -21.66 15.49
N SER A 119 -5.75 -20.76 16.41
CA SER A 119 -6.55 -20.45 17.61
C SER A 119 -6.38 -18.98 18.03
N SER A 120 -7.45 -18.40 18.59
CA SER A 120 -7.43 -17.06 19.18
C SER A 120 -7.23 -17.05 20.70
N LYS A 121 -7.19 -18.22 21.35
CA LYS A 121 -7.16 -18.35 22.83
C LYS A 121 -6.03 -17.58 23.51
N HIS A 122 -4.89 -17.43 22.84
CA HIS A 122 -3.69 -16.79 23.38
C HIS A 122 -3.39 -15.42 22.75
N TRP A 123 -4.37 -14.82 22.06
CA TRP A 123 -4.18 -13.49 21.48
C TRP A 123 -4.09 -12.42 22.58
N PRO A 124 -3.06 -11.54 22.56
CA PRO A 124 -2.93 -10.47 23.54
C PRO A 124 -4.08 -9.44 23.43
N GLU A 125 -4.37 -8.70 24.49
CA GLU A 125 -5.40 -7.64 24.44
C GLU A 125 -4.98 -6.44 23.57
N ARG A 126 -3.68 -6.20 23.47
CA ARG A 126 -3.09 -5.12 22.69
C ARG A 126 -2.01 -5.67 21.76
N ARG A 127 -1.94 -5.14 20.55
CA ARG A 127 -0.92 -5.52 19.56
C ARG A 127 -0.29 -4.29 18.93
N ASN A 128 1.04 -4.28 18.88
CA ASN A 128 1.80 -3.30 18.12
C ASN A 128 2.22 -3.94 16.79
N VAL A 129 1.97 -3.23 15.69
CA VAL A 129 2.36 -3.64 14.34
C VAL A 129 3.06 -2.47 13.67
N GLY A 130 4.22 -2.73 13.07
CA GLY A 130 5.02 -1.73 12.37
C GLY A 130 4.54 -1.45 10.94
N GLY A 131 5.44 -0.84 10.19
CA GLY A 131 5.30 -0.50 8.78
C GLY A 131 4.04 0.32 8.50
N ILE A 132 3.23 -0.16 7.56
CA ILE A 132 2.00 0.50 7.10
C ILE A 132 0.94 0.68 8.20
N LEU A 133 1.04 -0.06 9.31
CA LEU A 133 0.16 0.08 10.47
C LEU A 133 0.79 0.87 11.62
N SER A 134 2.01 1.39 11.49
CA SER A 134 2.64 2.23 12.51
C SER A 134 1.94 3.59 12.63
N THR A 135 1.87 4.15 13.84
CA THR A 135 1.49 5.56 14.07
C THR A 135 2.67 6.52 13.97
N ASN A 136 3.91 6.02 13.87
CA ASN A 136 5.07 6.88 13.74
C ASN A 136 5.12 7.45 12.31
N PRO A 137 5.06 8.78 12.11
CA PRO A 137 5.14 9.38 10.78
C PRO A 137 6.51 9.19 10.11
N GLU A 138 7.59 8.92 10.84
CA GLU A 138 8.90 8.61 10.25
C GLU A 138 8.92 7.20 9.63
N GLU A 139 8.23 6.25 10.26
CA GLU A 139 8.06 4.88 9.77
C GLU A 139 6.95 4.79 8.72
N ASN A 140 5.83 5.49 8.92
CA ASN A 140 4.64 5.46 8.06
C ASN A 140 4.26 6.86 7.56
N PRO A 141 5.00 7.42 6.59
CA PRO A 141 4.91 8.83 6.22
C PRO A 141 3.55 9.27 5.70
N HIS A 142 2.79 8.35 5.10
CA HIS A 142 1.54 8.71 4.40
C HIS A 142 0.28 8.22 5.11
N TRP A 143 0.34 7.11 5.87
CA TRP A 143 -0.85 6.49 6.46
C TRP A 143 -0.82 6.40 7.99
N TRP A 144 0.16 7.00 8.68
CA TRP A 144 0.26 6.92 10.14
C TRP A 144 -1.01 7.32 10.90
N ASN A 145 -1.82 8.21 10.31
CA ASN A 145 -3.09 8.70 10.87
C ASN A 145 -4.34 8.04 10.27
N ALA A 146 -4.24 6.92 9.55
CA ALA A 146 -5.41 6.16 9.12
C ALA A 146 -6.05 5.41 10.30
N ASN A 147 -7.30 4.96 10.13
CA ASN A 147 -7.86 3.93 11.00
C ASN A 147 -7.19 2.61 10.62
N HIS A 148 -6.58 1.94 11.59
CA HIS A 148 -5.82 0.70 11.35
C HIS A 148 -6.57 -0.48 11.93
N VAL A 149 -6.67 -1.53 11.12
CA VAL A 149 -7.26 -2.82 11.48
C VAL A 149 -6.27 -3.91 11.12
N PHE A 150 -6.01 -4.81 12.06
CA PHE A 150 -5.20 -6.00 11.84
C PHE A 150 -6.05 -7.23 12.11
N ILE A 151 -6.22 -8.10 11.12
CA ILE A 151 -6.98 -9.34 11.24
C ILE A 151 -5.96 -10.49 11.35
N PRO A 152 -5.81 -11.11 12.54
CA PRO A 152 -4.88 -12.21 12.70
C PRO A 152 -5.34 -13.45 11.94
N TYR A 153 -4.38 -14.22 11.45
CA TYR A 153 -4.64 -15.37 10.61
C TYR A 153 -4.74 -16.64 11.44
N CYS A 154 -5.97 -17.10 11.68
CA CYS A 154 -6.24 -18.31 12.48
C CYS A 154 -7.02 -19.40 11.74
N THR A 155 -7.09 -19.32 10.40
CA THR A 155 -7.95 -20.19 9.58
C THR A 155 -7.21 -21.11 8.64
N SER A 156 -5.90 -20.95 8.46
CA SER A 156 -5.05 -21.89 7.70
C SER A 156 -5.52 -22.20 6.26
N ASP A 157 -6.35 -21.33 5.68
CA ASP A 157 -7.06 -21.51 4.39
C ASP A 157 -6.77 -20.40 3.37
N SER A 158 -5.70 -19.63 3.60
CA SER A 158 -5.31 -18.45 2.81
C SER A 158 -6.47 -17.47 2.59
N TRP A 159 -7.33 -17.33 3.61
CA TRP A 159 -8.49 -16.45 3.61
C TRP A 159 -9.58 -16.81 2.59
N THR A 160 -9.63 -18.06 2.13
CA THR A 160 -10.63 -18.51 1.14
C THR A 160 -11.78 -19.31 1.77
N GLY A 161 -11.59 -19.86 2.96
CA GLY A 161 -12.47 -20.90 3.48
C GLY A 161 -13.87 -20.42 3.83
N ARG A 162 -14.85 -21.27 3.49
CA ARG A 162 -16.26 -21.12 3.88
C ARG A 162 -16.80 -22.37 4.58
N ARG A 163 -15.93 -23.25 5.08
CA ARG A 163 -16.31 -24.44 5.83
C ARG A 163 -16.55 -24.09 7.29
N ILE A 164 -17.83 -23.97 7.65
CA ILE A 164 -18.28 -23.73 9.03
C ILE A 164 -18.16 -25.02 9.86
N THR A 165 -18.75 -26.11 9.37
CA THR A 165 -18.74 -27.41 10.05
C THR A 165 -17.51 -28.22 9.64
N PRO A 166 -16.71 -28.69 10.60
CA PRO A 166 -15.60 -29.61 10.33
C PRO A 166 -16.04 -30.88 9.60
N LEU A 167 -15.09 -31.57 8.96
CA LEU A 167 -15.36 -32.90 8.40
C LEU A 167 -15.50 -33.93 9.53
N ALA A 168 -16.20 -35.05 9.30
CA ALA A 168 -16.48 -36.05 10.35
C ALA A 168 -15.23 -36.54 11.12
N ASN A 169 -14.05 -36.57 10.47
CA ASN A 169 -12.78 -37.00 11.05
C ASN A 169 -11.82 -35.84 11.34
N SER A 170 -12.29 -34.59 11.38
CA SER A 170 -11.46 -33.42 11.61
C SER A 170 -12.13 -32.48 12.61
N GLU A 171 -11.35 -31.87 13.48
CA GLU A 171 -11.83 -30.86 14.43
C GLU A 171 -11.78 -29.44 13.86
N PHE A 172 -11.21 -29.26 12.66
CA PHE A 172 -10.90 -27.94 12.11
C PHE A 172 -12.00 -27.35 11.21
N SER A 173 -12.41 -26.12 11.49
CA SER A 173 -13.19 -25.26 10.59
C SER A 173 -12.26 -24.43 9.71
N PHE A 174 -12.76 -23.91 8.58
CA PHE A 174 -11.99 -23.04 7.67
C PHE A 174 -12.88 -21.89 7.22
N MET A 175 -12.74 -20.74 7.88
CA MET A 175 -13.70 -19.63 7.79
C MET A 175 -13.06 -18.30 7.37
N GLY A 176 -11.88 -18.30 6.74
CA GLY A 176 -11.11 -17.09 6.47
C GLY A 176 -11.87 -16.05 5.65
N ALA A 177 -12.58 -16.48 4.60
CA ALA A 177 -13.43 -15.58 3.82
C ALA A 177 -14.57 -14.99 4.65
N ILE A 178 -15.21 -15.83 5.47
CA ILE A 178 -16.32 -15.42 6.34
C ILE A 178 -15.84 -14.40 7.38
N ILE A 179 -14.65 -14.60 7.96
CA ILE A 179 -14.04 -13.66 8.91
C ILE A 179 -13.85 -12.29 8.28
N ILE A 180 -13.28 -12.22 7.06
CA ILE A 180 -13.10 -10.94 6.37
C ILE A 180 -14.44 -10.23 6.18
N GLU A 181 -15.46 -10.93 5.68
CA GLU A 181 -16.79 -10.34 5.49
C GLU A 181 -17.37 -9.78 6.78
N GLN A 182 -17.27 -10.53 7.88
CA GLN A 182 -17.81 -10.11 9.18
C GLN A 182 -17.05 -8.93 9.76
N VAL A 183 -15.71 -8.93 9.68
CA VAL A 183 -14.91 -7.77 10.10
C VAL A 183 -15.35 -6.52 9.32
N ILE A 184 -15.45 -6.59 7.99
CA ILE A 184 -15.88 -5.43 7.20
C ILE A 184 -17.27 -4.95 7.62
N LYS A 185 -18.23 -5.88 7.85
CA LYS A 185 -19.59 -5.55 8.30
C LYS A 185 -19.61 -4.88 9.67
N GLU A 186 -18.80 -5.32 10.62
CA GLU A 186 -18.70 -4.69 11.95
C GLU A 186 -18.01 -3.32 11.93
N LEU A 187 -17.05 -3.12 11.02
CA LEU A 187 -16.37 -1.83 10.90
C LEU A 187 -17.29 -0.72 10.37
N ILE A 188 -18.35 -1.07 9.61
CA ILE A 188 -19.32 -0.12 9.04
C ILE A 188 -19.92 0.80 10.13
N PRO A 189 -20.63 0.28 11.16
CA PRO A 189 -21.17 1.11 12.24
C PRO A 189 -20.07 1.75 13.11
N LEU A 190 -18.86 1.18 13.13
CA LEU A 190 -17.69 1.76 13.81
C LEU A 190 -17.05 2.92 13.03
N GLY A 191 -17.68 3.39 11.95
CA GLY A 191 -17.31 4.61 11.23
C GLY A 191 -16.75 4.37 9.83
N LEU A 192 -16.60 3.11 9.40
CA LEU A 192 -16.23 2.81 8.01
C LEU A 192 -17.30 3.31 7.02
N ALA A 193 -18.57 3.38 7.43
CA ALA A 193 -19.66 3.95 6.61
C ALA A 193 -19.36 5.37 6.08
N ASN A 194 -18.58 6.16 6.83
CA ASN A 194 -18.20 7.53 6.48
C ASN A 194 -16.81 7.64 5.84
N ALA A 195 -16.18 6.52 5.50
CA ALA A 195 -14.85 6.50 4.91
C ALA A 195 -14.85 7.14 3.51
N SER A 196 -13.66 7.52 3.08
CA SER A 196 -13.35 7.95 1.71
C SER A 196 -12.57 6.86 0.96
N THR A 197 -11.88 6.00 1.70
CA THR A 197 -11.01 4.96 1.15
C THR A 197 -10.88 3.83 2.17
N LEU A 198 -11.00 2.60 1.69
CA LEU A 198 -10.56 1.39 2.38
C LEU A 198 -9.47 0.73 1.54
N ILE A 199 -8.31 0.51 2.16
CA ILE A 199 -7.22 -0.29 1.60
C ILE A 199 -7.25 -1.64 2.32
N LEU A 200 -7.53 -2.70 1.56
CA LEU A 200 -7.32 -4.07 2.01
C LEU A 200 -5.87 -4.44 1.67
N ALA A 201 -5.04 -4.60 2.69
CA ALA A 201 -3.63 -4.97 2.56
C ALA A 201 -3.40 -6.35 3.18
N GLY A 202 -2.32 -7.02 2.81
CA GLY A 202 -1.95 -8.28 3.44
C GLY A 202 -0.62 -8.80 2.92
N SER A 203 0.04 -9.58 3.75
CA SER A 203 1.36 -10.17 3.44
C SER A 203 1.29 -11.69 3.34
N SER A 204 2.09 -12.31 2.47
CA SER A 204 2.17 -13.77 2.30
C SER A 204 0.79 -14.37 1.91
N ALA A 205 0.31 -15.39 2.62
CA ALA A 205 -1.04 -15.91 2.49
C ALA A 205 -2.13 -14.83 2.66
N GLY A 206 -1.88 -13.80 3.47
CA GLY A 206 -2.73 -12.61 3.57
C GLY A 206 -2.74 -11.78 2.28
N GLY A 207 -1.61 -11.68 1.59
CA GLY A 207 -1.50 -11.03 0.28
C GLY A 207 -2.26 -11.77 -0.82
N ALA A 208 -2.22 -13.11 -0.81
CA ALA A 208 -3.11 -13.94 -1.65
C ALA A 208 -4.58 -13.73 -1.26
N GLY A 209 -4.87 -13.69 0.04
CA GLY A 209 -6.18 -13.41 0.62
C GLY A 209 -6.76 -12.07 0.17
N VAL A 210 -5.93 -11.01 0.04
CA VAL A 210 -6.36 -9.73 -0.54
C VAL A 210 -6.92 -9.96 -1.93
N MET A 211 -6.14 -10.57 -2.82
CA MET A 211 -6.55 -10.76 -4.23
C MET A 211 -7.84 -11.60 -4.34
N LEU A 212 -8.00 -12.62 -3.49
CA LEU A 212 -9.11 -13.55 -3.51
C LEU A 212 -10.41 -12.98 -2.89
N ASN A 213 -10.31 -11.94 -2.07
CA ASN A 213 -11.47 -11.36 -1.36
C ASN A 213 -11.78 -9.91 -1.78
N LEU A 214 -10.93 -9.26 -2.57
CA LEU A 214 -11.05 -7.83 -2.86
C LEU A 214 -12.38 -7.45 -3.54
N GLU A 215 -12.87 -8.29 -4.46
CA GLU A 215 -14.16 -8.06 -5.11
C GLU A 215 -15.35 -8.22 -4.16
N GLU A 216 -15.30 -9.20 -3.24
CA GLU A 216 -16.37 -9.39 -2.25
C GLU A 216 -16.39 -8.25 -1.23
N VAL A 217 -15.22 -7.75 -0.81
CA VAL A 217 -15.15 -6.54 0.03
C VAL A 217 -15.70 -5.31 -0.70
N GLN A 218 -15.38 -5.15 -1.99
CA GLN A 218 -15.96 -4.08 -2.80
C GLN A 218 -17.48 -4.20 -2.88
N LYS A 219 -18.00 -5.42 -3.05
CA LYS A 219 -19.44 -5.71 -3.11
C LYS A 219 -20.17 -5.40 -1.80
N ILE A 220 -19.61 -5.77 -0.65
CA ILE A 220 -20.18 -5.41 0.67
C ILE A 220 -20.30 -3.89 0.83
N LEU A 221 -19.36 -3.14 0.25
CA LEU A 221 -19.30 -1.68 0.36
C LEU A 221 -19.99 -0.95 -0.79
N GLU A 222 -20.62 -1.64 -1.75
CA GLU A 222 -21.39 -1.03 -2.85
C GLU A 222 -22.46 -0.04 -2.38
N PRO A 223 -23.21 -0.28 -1.27
CA PRO A 223 -24.17 0.69 -0.75
C PRO A 223 -23.52 2.01 -0.28
N TYR A 224 -22.20 2.04 -0.08
CA TYR A 224 -21.44 3.18 0.43
C TYR A 224 -20.57 3.79 -0.68
N SER A 225 -21.22 4.37 -1.69
CA SER A 225 -20.58 4.90 -2.92
C SER A 225 -19.44 5.91 -2.69
N SER A 226 -19.35 6.51 -1.50
CA SER A 226 -18.24 7.41 -1.12
C SER A 226 -16.92 6.69 -0.80
N ILE A 227 -16.96 5.37 -0.58
CA ILE A 227 -15.81 4.56 -0.19
C ILE A 227 -15.13 3.96 -1.42
N GLN A 228 -13.86 4.32 -1.63
CA GLN A 228 -13.04 3.71 -2.67
C GLN A 228 -12.28 2.51 -2.10
N VAL A 229 -12.59 1.31 -2.59
CA VAL A 229 -11.88 0.08 -2.20
C VAL A 229 -10.63 -0.11 -3.07
N ARG A 230 -9.52 -0.46 -2.44
CA ARG A 230 -8.24 -0.75 -3.08
C ARG A 230 -7.56 -1.95 -2.41
N GLY A 231 -6.71 -2.65 -3.15
CA GLY A 231 -5.92 -3.77 -2.64
C GLY A 231 -4.41 -3.49 -2.64
N ILE A 232 -3.69 -3.96 -1.62
CA ILE A 232 -2.23 -4.11 -1.65
C ILE A 232 -1.92 -5.58 -1.35
N THR A 233 -1.30 -6.27 -2.30
CA THR A 233 -0.76 -7.62 -2.06
C THR A 233 0.75 -7.51 -1.86
N ASP A 234 1.24 -7.98 -0.71
CA ASP A 234 2.67 -8.07 -0.40
C ASP A 234 3.07 -9.53 -0.32
N SER A 235 4.01 -9.95 -1.16
CA SER A 235 4.56 -11.31 -1.12
C SER A 235 3.48 -12.40 -1.26
N GLY A 236 2.38 -12.08 -1.94
CA GLY A 236 1.24 -12.97 -2.19
C GLY A 236 1.14 -13.41 -3.65
N TRP A 237 2.10 -13.04 -4.50
CA TRP A 237 2.11 -13.34 -5.93
C TRP A 237 3.02 -14.55 -6.22
N PHE A 238 2.43 -15.74 -6.17
CA PHE A 238 3.13 -17.00 -6.39
C PHE A 238 3.04 -17.51 -7.83
N LEU A 239 3.95 -18.42 -8.19
CA LEU A 239 4.01 -19.15 -9.45
C LEU A 239 3.61 -20.62 -9.25
N ASP A 240 2.77 -21.13 -10.15
CA ASP A 240 2.37 -22.53 -10.30
C ASP A 240 3.37 -23.30 -11.18
N ARG A 241 4.62 -23.39 -10.71
CA ARG A 241 5.71 -24.05 -11.43
C ARG A 241 6.06 -25.40 -10.83
N ALA A 242 6.73 -26.24 -11.62
CA ALA A 242 7.28 -27.51 -11.15
C ALA A 242 8.41 -27.23 -10.14
N PRO A 243 8.45 -27.93 -8.99
CA PRO A 243 9.51 -27.75 -7.99
C PRO A 243 10.88 -28.19 -8.53
N TYR A 244 11.95 -27.73 -7.90
CA TYR A 244 13.33 -28.10 -8.24
C TYR A 244 13.58 -29.60 -8.12
N SER A 245 13.07 -30.22 -7.06
CA SER A 245 13.14 -31.66 -6.83
C SER A 245 11.75 -32.25 -6.58
N SER A 246 11.42 -33.30 -7.33
CA SER A 246 10.21 -34.12 -7.17
C SER A 246 10.31 -35.11 -6.01
N ASN A 247 11.51 -35.31 -5.45
CA ASN A 247 11.77 -36.33 -4.42
C ASN A 247 11.60 -35.79 -2.99
N ALA A 248 11.17 -34.54 -2.82
CA ALA A 248 10.93 -33.97 -1.52
C ALA A 248 9.61 -34.49 -0.92
N GLU A 249 9.58 -34.67 0.40
CA GLU A 249 8.40 -35.02 1.19
C GLU A 249 7.22 -34.02 1.06
N SER A 250 7.45 -32.87 0.42
CA SER A 250 6.50 -31.79 0.20
C SER A 250 5.79 -31.91 -1.15
N ILE A 251 4.46 -31.84 -1.10
CA ILE A 251 3.59 -31.81 -2.27
C ILE A 251 3.81 -30.52 -3.09
N ALA A 252 3.71 -30.61 -4.42
CA ALA A 252 3.79 -29.45 -5.29
C ALA A 252 2.68 -28.42 -4.98
N SER A 253 2.99 -27.12 -5.09
CA SER A 253 2.09 -26.01 -4.75
C SER A 253 0.71 -26.14 -5.39
N VAL A 254 0.64 -26.53 -6.66
CA VAL A 254 -0.64 -26.71 -7.38
C VAL A 254 -1.52 -27.76 -6.71
N GLU A 255 -0.93 -28.91 -6.36
CA GLU A 255 -1.67 -30.01 -5.73
C GLU A 255 -2.04 -29.66 -4.28
N ALA A 256 -1.18 -28.93 -3.56
CA ALA A 256 -1.51 -28.37 -2.24
C ALA A 256 -2.76 -27.46 -2.32
N ILE A 257 -2.81 -26.56 -3.30
CA ILE A 257 -3.93 -25.63 -3.49
C ILE A 257 -5.20 -26.37 -3.92
N LYS A 258 -5.11 -27.36 -4.81
CA LYS A 258 -6.27 -28.18 -5.20
C LYS A 258 -6.87 -28.90 -3.99
N LYS A 259 -6.04 -29.58 -3.19
CA LYS A 259 -6.46 -30.24 -1.94
C LYS A 259 -7.05 -29.23 -0.96
N GLY A 260 -6.35 -28.12 -0.75
CA GLY A 260 -6.75 -27.05 0.15
C GLY A 260 -8.11 -26.46 -0.21
N LEU A 261 -8.32 -26.03 -1.45
CA LEU A 261 -9.61 -25.46 -1.88
C LEU A 261 -10.78 -26.43 -1.68
N ALA A 262 -10.58 -27.73 -1.93
CA ALA A 262 -11.58 -28.75 -1.65
C ALA A 262 -11.83 -28.90 -0.13
N LEU A 263 -10.76 -28.97 0.67
CA LEU A 263 -10.83 -29.05 2.13
C LEU A 263 -11.54 -27.81 2.70
N TRP A 264 -11.17 -26.61 2.33
CA TRP A 264 -11.65 -25.37 2.94
C TRP A 264 -13.04 -24.92 2.47
N LYS A 265 -13.60 -25.59 1.44
CA LYS A 265 -14.67 -25.01 0.61
C LYS A 265 -14.27 -23.60 0.13
N GLY A 266 -13.05 -23.50 -0.40
CA GLY A 266 -12.41 -22.25 -0.73
C GLY A 266 -13.21 -21.46 -1.78
N GLN A 267 -13.51 -20.20 -1.48
CA GLN A 267 -14.13 -19.30 -2.43
C GLN A 267 -13.09 -18.75 -3.41
N ILE A 268 -13.54 -18.54 -4.64
CA ILE A 268 -12.75 -17.99 -5.74
C ILE A 268 -13.57 -16.84 -6.36
N PRO A 269 -12.94 -15.70 -6.71
CA PRO A 269 -13.64 -14.59 -7.38
C PRO A 269 -14.41 -15.07 -8.61
N ILE A 270 -15.67 -14.65 -8.72
CA ILE A 270 -16.58 -15.09 -9.79
C ILE A 270 -16.02 -14.71 -11.16
N SER A 271 -15.43 -13.51 -11.28
CA SER A 271 -14.79 -13.00 -12.49
C SER A 271 -13.68 -13.93 -12.99
N CYS A 272 -12.79 -14.37 -12.09
CA CYS A 272 -11.72 -15.30 -12.42
C CYS A 272 -12.23 -16.73 -12.66
N LYS A 273 -13.19 -17.21 -11.85
CA LYS A 273 -13.77 -18.54 -12.01
C LYS A 273 -14.41 -18.71 -13.39
N ALA A 274 -14.97 -17.64 -13.97
CA ALA A 274 -15.51 -17.65 -15.32
C ALA A 274 -14.44 -17.87 -16.41
N LEU A 275 -13.17 -17.54 -16.14
CA LEU A 275 -12.04 -17.80 -17.05
C LEU A 275 -11.52 -19.24 -16.95
N TYR A 276 -11.68 -19.87 -15.78
CA TYR A 276 -11.13 -21.19 -15.47
C TYR A 276 -12.18 -22.13 -14.89
N ILE A 277 -13.25 -22.37 -15.64
CA ILE A 277 -14.44 -23.13 -15.18
C ILE A 277 -14.06 -24.52 -14.66
N GLN A 278 -13.21 -25.25 -15.40
CA GLN A 278 -12.79 -26.61 -15.06
C GLN A 278 -11.65 -26.65 -14.02
N GLU A 279 -10.89 -25.55 -13.89
CA GLU A 279 -9.72 -25.47 -13.03
C GLU A 279 -9.71 -24.20 -12.16
N PRO A 280 -10.72 -23.98 -11.29
CA PRO A 280 -10.82 -22.74 -10.52
C PRO A 280 -9.63 -22.45 -9.60
N TRP A 281 -8.86 -23.48 -9.24
CA TRP A 281 -7.62 -23.37 -8.46
C TRP A 281 -6.59 -22.45 -9.11
N ARG A 282 -6.64 -22.26 -10.44
CA ARG A 282 -5.79 -21.33 -11.19
C ARG A 282 -5.91 -19.90 -10.67
N CYS A 283 -7.08 -19.51 -10.19
CA CYS A 283 -7.33 -18.18 -9.63
C CYS A 283 -6.60 -17.92 -8.31
N PHE A 284 -6.01 -18.94 -7.69
CA PHE A 284 -5.18 -18.73 -6.51
C PHE A 284 -3.86 -18.01 -6.85
N PHE A 285 -3.40 -18.11 -8.11
CA PHE A 285 -2.16 -17.51 -8.57
C PHE A 285 -2.39 -16.11 -9.12
N GLY A 286 -1.70 -15.12 -8.55
CA GLY A 286 -1.93 -13.70 -8.81
C GLY A 286 -1.94 -13.32 -10.29
N TYR A 287 -0.99 -13.85 -11.07
CA TYR A 287 -0.88 -13.54 -12.50
C TYR A 287 -2.03 -14.10 -13.36
N ARG A 288 -2.74 -15.13 -12.88
CA ARG A 288 -3.93 -15.69 -13.52
C ARG A 288 -5.21 -14.96 -13.10
N LEU A 289 -5.27 -14.51 -11.85
CA LEU A 289 -6.40 -13.76 -11.30
C LEU A 289 -6.43 -12.30 -11.78
N TYR A 290 -5.27 -11.64 -11.78
CA TYR A 290 -5.14 -10.19 -12.01
C TYR A 290 -5.86 -9.68 -13.27
N PRO A 291 -5.82 -10.37 -14.44
CA PRO A 291 -6.53 -9.90 -15.64
C PRO A 291 -8.04 -9.77 -15.48
N SER A 292 -8.65 -10.51 -14.55
CA SER A 292 -10.09 -10.46 -14.27
C SER A 292 -10.47 -9.42 -13.21
N LEU A 293 -9.49 -8.92 -12.45
CA LEU A 293 -9.72 -8.08 -11.28
C LEU A 293 -10.07 -6.64 -11.68
N LYS A 294 -11.25 -6.17 -11.23
CA LYS A 294 -11.72 -4.81 -11.52
C LYS A 294 -11.25 -3.77 -10.52
N VAL A 295 -10.97 -4.19 -9.29
CA VAL A 295 -10.59 -3.30 -8.18
C VAL A 295 -9.10 -2.97 -8.29
N PRO A 296 -8.65 -1.71 -8.10
CA PRO A 296 -7.24 -1.37 -8.17
C PRO A 296 -6.40 -2.15 -7.17
N LEU A 297 -5.37 -2.84 -7.66
CA LEU A 297 -4.41 -3.61 -6.87
C LEU A 297 -2.99 -3.08 -7.09
N PHE A 298 -2.29 -2.83 -5.99
CA PHE A 298 -0.84 -2.64 -5.97
C PHE A 298 -0.15 -3.96 -5.61
N VAL A 299 0.85 -4.35 -6.37
CA VAL A 299 1.60 -5.59 -6.15
C VAL A 299 2.99 -5.26 -5.60
N PHE A 300 3.27 -5.65 -4.37
CA PHE A 300 4.63 -5.74 -3.87
C PHE A 300 5.08 -7.20 -3.90
N GLN A 301 6.26 -7.47 -4.47
CA GLN A 301 6.78 -8.83 -4.53
C GLN A 301 8.32 -8.84 -4.59
N TRP A 302 8.96 -9.58 -3.68
CA TRP A 302 10.38 -9.89 -3.81
C TRP A 302 10.59 -10.79 -5.04
N LEU A 303 11.50 -10.42 -5.96
CA LEU A 303 11.76 -11.25 -7.14
C LEU A 303 12.33 -12.63 -6.78
N PHE A 304 12.96 -12.75 -5.61
CA PHE A 304 13.47 -14.00 -5.07
C PHE A 304 12.79 -14.31 -3.73
N ASP A 305 11.46 -14.41 -3.74
CA ASP A 305 10.67 -14.63 -2.53
C ASP A 305 10.98 -15.99 -1.87
N GLU A 306 11.30 -15.96 -0.57
CA GLU A 306 11.70 -17.16 0.18
C GLU A 306 10.57 -18.19 0.32
N ALA A 307 9.31 -17.76 0.37
CA ALA A 307 8.19 -18.68 0.43
C ALA A 307 8.00 -19.40 -0.91
N GLN A 308 8.21 -18.73 -2.04
CA GLN A 308 8.26 -19.40 -3.35
C GLN A 308 9.44 -20.38 -3.42
N MET A 309 10.64 -19.99 -2.99
CA MET A 309 11.81 -20.88 -2.98
C MET A 309 11.60 -22.12 -2.10
N THR A 310 10.91 -21.95 -0.98
CA THR A 310 10.52 -23.04 -0.07
C THR A 310 9.49 -23.96 -0.72
N ALA A 311 8.46 -23.38 -1.35
CA ALA A 311 7.42 -24.12 -2.06
C ALA A 311 7.96 -24.89 -3.30
N ASP A 312 9.01 -24.36 -3.92
CA ASP A 312 9.73 -24.98 -5.03
C ASP A 312 10.77 -26.03 -4.57
N ASN A 313 10.86 -26.33 -3.27
CA ASN A 313 11.82 -27.28 -2.69
C ASN A 313 13.30 -26.94 -2.91
N VAL A 314 13.63 -25.65 -3.05
CA VAL A 314 15.01 -25.19 -3.12
C VAL A 314 15.55 -24.88 -1.73
N ARG A 315 14.72 -24.28 -0.86
CA ARG A 315 15.12 -23.72 0.45
C ARG A 315 16.28 -22.72 0.27
N ALA A 316 17.24 -22.68 1.21
CA ALA A 316 18.46 -21.90 1.07
C ALA A 316 19.39 -22.57 0.03
N PRO A 317 19.63 -21.93 -1.14
CA PRO A 317 20.43 -22.51 -2.21
C PRO A 317 21.92 -22.55 -1.82
N VAL A 318 22.56 -23.70 -2.00
CA VAL A 318 23.99 -23.95 -1.71
C VAL A 318 24.76 -24.54 -2.89
N THR A 319 24.05 -24.94 -3.96
CA THR A 319 24.66 -25.44 -5.19
C THR A 319 24.36 -24.54 -6.38
N LYS A 320 25.24 -24.59 -7.39
CA LYS A 320 25.02 -23.88 -8.66
C LYS A 320 23.66 -24.24 -9.30
N GLN A 321 23.25 -25.51 -9.29
CA GLN A 321 21.97 -25.91 -9.89
C GLN A 321 20.76 -25.31 -9.16
N GLN A 322 20.82 -25.24 -7.82
CA GLN A 322 19.79 -24.58 -7.02
C GLN A 322 19.72 -23.10 -7.35
N TRP A 323 20.87 -22.43 -7.46
CA TRP A 323 20.93 -21.03 -7.83
C TRP A 323 20.46 -20.74 -9.25
N ASP A 324 20.82 -21.58 -10.23
CA ASP A 324 20.31 -21.48 -11.61
C ASP A 324 18.78 -21.58 -11.63
N TYR A 325 18.21 -22.43 -10.78
CA TYR A 325 16.76 -22.55 -10.63
C TYR A 325 16.13 -21.29 -10.01
N VAL A 326 16.76 -20.72 -8.98
CA VAL A 326 16.33 -19.45 -8.33
C VAL A 326 16.42 -18.28 -9.28
N HIS A 327 17.44 -18.20 -10.14
CA HIS A 327 17.55 -17.16 -11.16
C HIS A 327 16.39 -17.26 -12.16
N LYS A 328 16.13 -18.47 -12.68
CA LYS A 328 14.98 -18.73 -13.57
C LYS A 328 13.64 -18.42 -12.90
N MET A 329 13.53 -18.61 -11.58
CA MET A 329 12.35 -18.22 -10.80
C MET A 329 12.13 -16.71 -10.87
N GLY A 330 13.16 -15.92 -10.59
CA GLY A 330 13.11 -14.45 -10.61
C GLY A 330 12.75 -13.91 -12.00
N ASP A 331 13.33 -14.48 -13.06
CA ASP A 331 12.97 -14.12 -14.45
C ASP A 331 11.52 -14.46 -14.78
N SER A 332 11.05 -15.64 -14.34
CA SER A 332 9.66 -16.06 -14.52
C SER A 332 8.70 -15.10 -13.82
N LEU A 333 9.02 -14.73 -12.58
CA LEU A 333 8.24 -13.80 -11.78
C LEU A 333 8.19 -12.41 -12.42
N ARG A 334 9.35 -11.88 -12.84
CA ARG A 334 9.47 -10.60 -13.57
C ARG A 334 8.59 -10.59 -14.81
N ASN A 335 8.55 -11.69 -15.57
CA ASN A 335 7.72 -11.82 -16.76
C ASN A 335 6.22 -11.75 -16.47
N THR A 336 5.77 -12.26 -15.33
CA THR A 336 4.34 -12.15 -14.93
C THR A 336 3.89 -10.71 -14.70
N PHE A 337 4.82 -9.80 -14.39
CA PHE A 337 4.51 -8.40 -14.16
C PHE A 337 4.37 -7.56 -15.43
N ARG A 338 4.57 -8.10 -16.64
CA ARG A 338 4.49 -7.33 -17.91
C ARG A 338 3.20 -6.50 -18.03
N ASN A 339 2.06 -7.09 -17.61
CA ASN A 339 0.74 -6.46 -17.72
C ASN A 339 0.22 -5.88 -16.39
N VAL A 340 1.04 -5.87 -15.33
CA VAL A 340 0.65 -5.34 -14.02
C VAL A 340 0.82 -3.83 -14.00
N THR A 341 -0.26 -3.10 -13.70
CA THR A 341 -0.28 -1.64 -13.82
C THR A 341 0.51 -0.93 -12.71
N SER A 342 0.51 -1.49 -11.50
CA SER A 342 1.19 -0.91 -10.33
C SER A 342 1.89 -2.03 -9.57
N VAL A 343 3.22 -1.99 -9.55
CA VAL A 343 4.07 -3.03 -8.98
C VAL A 343 5.34 -2.43 -8.41
N PHE A 344 5.83 -2.99 -7.32
CA PHE A 344 7.13 -2.70 -6.73
C PHE A 344 7.83 -4.04 -6.48
N ALA A 345 8.85 -4.36 -7.28
CA ALA A 345 9.48 -5.67 -7.31
C ALA A 345 11.02 -5.58 -7.25
N PRO A 346 11.61 -5.51 -6.04
CA PRO A 346 13.06 -5.48 -5.83
C PRO A 346 13.72 -6.85 -6.04
N SER A 347 14.98 -6.86 -6.48
CA SER A 347 15.81 -8.06 -6.62
C SER A 347 16.48 -8.46 -5.30
N CYS A 348 15.69 -8.84 -4.31
CA CYS A 348 16.18 -9.34 -3.01
C CYS A 348 15.60 -10.71 -2.69
N ILE A 349 16.34 -11.46 -1.87
CA ILE A 349 15.82 -12.65 -1.20
C ILE A 349 15.28 -12.20 0.15
N SER A 350 13.96 -12.28 0.32
CA SER A 350 13.25 -11.92 1.55
C SER A 350 11.81 -12.39 1.39
N HIS A 351 11.05 -12.32 2.48
CA HIS A 351 9.61 -12.51 2.47
C HIS A 351 8.90 -11.44 3.30
N SER A 352 7.82 -10.89 2.75
CA SER A 352 7.00 -9.80 3.33
C SER A 352 7.76 -8.50 3.58
N VAL A 353 7.04 -7.37 3.63
CA VAL A 353 7.64 -6.05 3.90
C VAL A 353 6.70 -5.09 4.63
N LEU A 354 5.38 -5.14 4.41
CA LEU A 354 4.48 -4.05 4.78
C LEU A 354 4.36 -3.79 6.29
N THR A 355 4.70 -4.76 7.13
CA THR A 355 4.65 -4.64 8.59
C THR A 355 6.03 -4.50 9.23
N LYS A 356 7.10 -4.49 8.43
CA LYS A 356 8.47 -4.29 8.89
C LYS A 356 8.73 -2.81 9.15
N ARG A 357 9.53 -2.51 10.18
CA ARG A 357 9.82 -1.13 10.62
C ARG A 357 10.75 -0.35 9.69
N ASP A 358 11.37 -1.03 8.75
CA ASP A 358 12.35 -0.53 7.78
C ASP A 358 11.79 -0.55 6.35
N TRP A 359 10.51 -0.87 6.16
CA TRP A 359 9.84 -0.90 4.84
C TRP A 359 9.96 0.42 4.05
N GLN A 360 10.10 1.54 4.75
CA GLN A 360 10.28 2.88 4.23
C GLN A 360 11.65 3.14 3.62
N LEU A 361 12.65 2.33 3.99
CA LEU A 361 14.00 2.46 3.46
C LEU A 361 14.08 1.88 2.05
N LEU A 362 13.37 0.78 1.79
CA LEU A 362 13.40 0.05 0.52
C LEU A 362 13.04 0.95 -0.68
N ARG A 363 13.91 0.97 -1.70
CA ARG A 363 13.76 1.81 -2.91
C ARG A 363 14.22 1.10 -4.18
N ILE A 364 13.64 1.50 -5.31
CA ILE A 364 14.05 1.15 -6.69
C ILE A 364 14.10 2.46 -7.48
N ASP A 365 15.16 2.71 -8.25
CA ASP A 365 15.35 3.95 -9.02
C ASP A 365 15.06 5.24 -8.20
N ASP A 366 15.58 5.29 -6.96
CA ASP A 366 15.39 6.36 -5.96
C ASP A 366 13.95 6.59 -5.45
N VAL A 367 13.00 5.73 -5.80
CA VAL A 367 11.62 5.80 -5.30
C VAL A 367 11.43 4.78 -4.19
N THR A 368 11.05 5.24 -3.00
CA THR A 368 10.77 4.34 -1.88
C THR A 368 9.42 3.64 -2.04
N LEU A 369 9.25 2.49 -1.39
CA LEU A 369 7.97 1.77 -1.39
C LEU A 369 6.78 2.64 -0.92
N PRO A 370 6.86 3.37 0.21
CA PRO A 370 5.78 4.28 0.62
C PRO A 370 5.47 5.36 -0.42
N GLN A 371 6.48 5.91 -1.09
CA GLN A 371 6.28 6.91 -2.14
C GLN A 371 5.55 6.32 -3.36
N ALA A 372 5.94 5.13 -3.81
CA ALA A 372 5.29 4.44 -4.92
C ALA A 372 3.82 4.11 -4.62
N LEU A 373 3.54 3.64 -3.40
CA LEU A 373 2.18 3.39 -2.92
C LEU A 373 1.35 4.67 -2.83
N TYR A 374 1.93 5.77 -2.34
CA TYR A 374 1.24 7.05 -2.26
C TYR A 374 0.90 7.58 -3.67
N CYS A 375 1.83 7.46 -4.60
CA CYS A 375 1.61 7.75 -6.01
C CYS A 375 0.44 6.95 -6.60
N TRP A 376 0.40 5.65 -6.33
CA TRP A 376 -0.70 4.79 -6.76
C TRP A 376 -2.05 5.19 -6.15
N GLU A 377 -2.09 5.52 -4.85
CA GLU A 377 -3.31 6.00 -4.20
C GLU A 377 -3.83 7.28 -4.88
N LEU A 378 -2.94 8.23 -5.21
CA LEU A 378 -3.30 9.46 -5.91
C LEU A 378 -3.81 9.20 -7.34
N ASN A 379 -3.12 8.36 -8.11
CA ASN A 379 -3.47 8.09 -9.52
C ASN A 379 -4.82 7.36 -9.66
N THR A 380 -5.11 6.44 -8.74
CA THR A 380 -6.39 5.72 -8.73
C THR A 380 -7.58 6.63 -8.34
N ARG A 381 -7.36 7.68 -7.53
CA ARG A 381 -8.38 8.72 -7.26
C ARG A 381 -8.75 9.51 -8.52
N VAL A 382 -7.77 9.84 -9.37
CA VAL A 382 -8.00 10.66 -10.57
C VAL A 382 -8.77 9.88 -11.64
N LYS A 383 -8.42 8.61 -11.89
CA LYS A 383 -9.13 7.78 -12.89
C LYS A 383 -10.62 7.58 -12.57
N GLN A 384 -10.98 7.43 -11.29
CA GLN A 384 -12.39 7.32 -10.88
C GLN A 384 -13.17 8.65 -10.98
N ARG A 385 -12.50 9.80 -10.80
CA ARG A 385 -13.12 11.12 -11.04
C ARG A 385 -13.31 11.41 -12.53
N ALA A 386 -12.42 10.90 -13.39
CA ALA A 386 -12.55 11.04 -14.83
C ALA A 386 -13.67 10.13 -15.40
N SER A 387 -13.86 8.92 -14.86
CA SER A 387 -14.94 8.02 -15.30
C SER A 387 -16.34 8.45 -14.85
N THR A 388 -16.44 9.32 -13.83
CA THR A 388 -17.71 9.92 -13.37
C THR A 388 -18.07 11.21 -14.10
N PHE A 389 -17.16 11.76 -14.90
CA PHE A 389 -17.40 12.92 -15.74
C PHE A 389 -17.60 12.46 -17.19
N VAL A 390 -18.82 12.03 -17.52
CA VAL A 390 -19.25 11.95 -18.94
C VAL A 390 -19.61 13.37 -19.35
N PRO A 391 -18.89 14.03 -20.27
CA PRO A 391 -19.41 15.23 -20.89
C PRO A 391 -20.65 14.81 -21.68
N SER A 392 -21.81 15.31 -21.27
CA SER A 392 -22.99 15.38 -22.14
C SER A 392 -22.60 16.22 -23.37
N MET A 393 -22.11 15.54 -24.40
CA MET A 393 -22.09 16.05 -25.76
C MET A 393 -23.45 15.70 -26.34
N LEU A 394 -24.29 16.72 -26.40
CA LEU A 394 -25.59 16.72 -27.05
C LEU A 394 -25.46 16.22 -28.50
N SER A 395 -26.46 15.42 -28.86
CA SER A 395 -26.83 14.94 -30.18
C SER A 395 -26.62 15.96 -31.31
N ASP A 396 -25.82 15.59 -32.30
CA ASP A 396 -25.92 16.14 -33.65
C ASP A 396 -26.98 15.38 -34.45
N SER A 397 -28.05 16.07 -34.79
CA SER A 397 -28.86 15.78 -35.98
C SER A 397 -29.35 17.09 -36.59
N PRO A 398 -29.45 17.20 -37.92
CA PRO A 398 -29.34 18.46 -38.63
C PRO A 398 -30.69 19.18 -38.73
N ALA A 399 -30.71 20.47 -38.36
CA ALA A 399 -31.86 21.34 -38.55
C ALA A 399 -31.91 21.92 -39.98
N ILE A 400 -33.01 21.64 -40.68
CA ILE A 400 -33.43 22.30 -41.91
C ILE A 400 -34.04 23.68 -41.56
N ASN A 401 -33.51 24.73 -42.17
CA ASN A 401 -33.99 26.12 -42.05
C ASN A 401 -35.33 26.34 -42.78
N PRO A 402 -36.14 27.30 -42.30
CA PRO A 402 -36.69 28.28 -43.22
C PRO A 402 -36.40 29.73 -42.80
N LYS A 403 -36.09 30.50 -43.85
CA LYS A 403 -35.75 31.92 -43.91
C LYS A 403 -36.83 32.82 -43.29
N ARG A 404 -36.43 33.96 -42.71
CA ARG A 404 -37.19 35.22 -42.82
C ARG A 404 -36.29 36.45 -42.65
N GLY A 405 -36.26 37.26 -43.70
CA GLY A 405 -35.54 38.53 -43.79
C GLY A 405 -36.28 39.68 -43.12
N ARG A 406 -35.52 40.76 -42.87
CA ARG A 406 -35.97 42.01 -42.24
C ARG A 406 -35.79 43.16 -43.24
N LYS A 407 -36.85 43.94 -43.46
CA LYS A 407 -36.91 45.39 -43.80
C LYS A 407 -38.39 45.79 -43.65
N LEU A 408 -38.84 47.02 -43.37
CA LEU A 408 -38.41 48.22 -42.64
C LEU A 408 -39.66 49.15 -42.66
N ASN A 409 -39.72 50.12 -41.74
CA ASN A 409 -40.65 51.27 -41.64
C ASN A 409 -42.09 50.99 -41.16
N ARG A 410 -42.86 51.89 -40.52
CA ARG A 410 -42.74 53.11 -39.67
C ARG A 410 -44.16 53.74 -39.75
N SER A 411 -44.88 53.99 -38.64
CA SER A 411 -45.76 55.18 -38.44
C SER A 411 -46.78 55.02 -37.30
N GLY A 412 -47.05 56.13 -36.57
CA GLY A 412 -48.22 56.36 -35.70
C GLY A 412 -47.92 56.32 -34.19
N ILE A 413 -47.41 57.40 -33.57
CA ILE A 413 -48.08 58.59 -32.97
C ILE A 413 -48.63 58.37 -31.54
N ASN A 414 -48.00 59.12 -30.62
CA ASN A 414 -48.40 59.74 -29.34
C ASN A 414 -49.20 58.97 -28.26
N ILE A 415 -48.66 58.95 -27.04
CA ILE A 415 -49.11 59.74 -25.85
C ILE A 415 -48.12 59.48 -24.69
N GLY A 416 -47.83 60.49 -23.87
CA GLY A 416 -47.44 60.28 -22.46
C GLY A 416 -46.08 60.84 -22.02
N ARG A 417 -46.15 61.89 -21.20
CA ARG A 417 -45.08 62.69 -20.57
C ARG A 417 -44.32 61.95 -19.44
N GLN A 418 -43.14 62.53 -19.11
CA GLN A 418 -42.29 62.34 -17.91
C GLN A 418 -41.52 61.01 -17.87
N GLU A 419 -40.18 60.93 -17.75
CA GLU A 419 -39.27 61.68 -16.89
C GLU A 419 -37.86 61.84 -17.53
N THR A 420 -37.43 63.07 -17.73
CA THR A 420 -36.04 63.43 -18.02
C THR A 420 -35.34 63.85 -16.73
N HIS A 421 -34.73 62.90 -16.00
CA HIS A 421 -33.56 63.23 -15.16
C HIS A 421 -32.65 62.07 -14.71
N ASN A 422 -32.92 60.80 -15.06
CA ASN A 422 -32.16 59.65 -14.54
C ASN A 422 -31.17 58.96 -15.51
N ARG A 423 -31.01 59.45 -16.75
CA ARG A 423 -30.14 58.80 -17.75
C ARG A 423 -28.65 59.18 -17.71
N ARG A 424 -28.27 60.27 -17.01
CA ARG A 424 -26.85 60.69 -16.89
C ARG A 424 -26.09 60.08 -15.70
N LYS A 425 -26.77 59.59 -14.65
CA LYS A 425 -26.12 58.87 -13.53
C LYS A 425 -25.83 57.39 -13.86
N ARG A 426 -26.64 56.74 -14.69
CA ARG A 426 -26.45 55.32 -15.08
C ARG A 426 -25.25 55.08 -16.01
N ARG A 427 -24.84 56.05 -16.83
CA ARG A 427 -23.66 55.93 -17.72
C ARG A 427 -22.31 56.14 -17.01
N LYS A 428 -22.27 56.85 -15.87
CA LYS A 428 -21.03 57.01 -15.08
C LYS A 428 -20.70 55.77 -14.21
N ASN A 429 -21.71 55.02 -13.75
CA ASN A 429 -21.49 53.79 -12.96
C ASN A 429 -21.03 52.59 -13.79
N VAL A 430 -21.36 52.51 -15.08
CA VAL A 430 -20.95 51.40 -15.97
C VAL A 430 -19.47 51.52 -16.39
N ASN A 431 -18.94 52.74 -16.53
CA ASN A 431 -17.52 52.94 -16.86
C ASN A 431 -16.60 52.79 -15.64
N LYS A 432 -17.07 53.08 -14.42
CA LYS A 432 -16.31 52.86 -13.17
C LYS A 432 -16.15 51.36 -12.86
N THR A 433 -17.22 50.57 -13.03
CA THR A 433 -17.19 49.11 -12.85
C THR A 433 -16.35 48.37 -13.89
N ARG A 434 -16.25 48.88 -15.13
CA ARG A 434 -15.37 48.31 -16.18
C ARG A 434 -13.88 48.59 -15.94
N SER A 435 -13.56 49.75 -15.37
CA SER A 435 -12.19 50.12 -14.96
C SER A 435 -11.72 49.30 -13.75
N GLU A 436 -12.57 49.12 -12.74
CA GLU A 436 -12.27 48.30 -11.56
C GLU A 436 -12.13 46.81 -11.89
N LYS A 437 -12.89 46.29 -12.86
CA LYS A 437 -12.76 44.91 -13.35
C LYS A 437 -11.45 44.68 -14.09
N ARG A 438 -11.01 45.64 -14.94
CA ARG A 438 -9.69 45.61 -15.60
C ARG A 438 -8.53 45.73 -14.61
N LYS A 439 -8.67 46.53 -13.55
CA LYS A 439 -7.65 46.68 -12.49
C LYS A 439 -7.56 45.41 -11.62
N LYS A 440 -8.69 44.77 -11.30
CA LYS A 440 -8.73 43.45 -10.64
C LYS A 440 -8.14 42.34 -11.52
N ASP A 441 -8.43 42.34 -12.83
CA ASP A 441 -7.87 41.35 -13.76
C ASP A 441 -6.36 41.55 -14.00
N TRP A 442 -5.86 42.79 -13.95
CA TRP A 442 -4.43 43.12 -14.01
C TRP A 442 -3.68 42.72 -12.72
N LEU A 443 -4.26 43.00 -11.54
CA LEU A 443 -3.72 42.55 -10.24
C LEU A 443 -3.74 41.01 -10.11
N ARG A 444 -4.74 40.34 -10.69
CA ARG A 444 -4.84 38.86 -10.73
C ARG A 444 -3.83 38.23 -11.70
N ARG A 445 -3.40 38.96 -12.75
CA ARG A 445 -2.31 38.55 -13.64
C ARG A 445 -0.92 38.78 -13.05
N ASN A 446 -0.73 39.84 -12.26
CA ASN A 446 0.57 40.15 -11.66
C ASN A 446 0.86 39.41 -10.34
N ASN A 447 -0.17 38.90 -9.64
CA ASN A 447 -0.01 37.97 -8.50
C ASN A 447 0.17 36.48 -8.91
N LEU A 448 0.57 36.21 -10.16
CA LEU A 448 0.94 34.87 -10.64
C LEU A 448 2.44 34.55 -10.50
N LYS A 449 3.22 35.38 -9.81
CA LYS A 449 4.59 35.04 -9.41
C LYS A 449 4.57 34.44 -8.00
N LEU A 450 5.16 33.25 -7.88
CA LEU A 450 5.09 32.29 -6.78
C LEU A 450 3.81 31.42 -6.76
N ARG A 451 3.44 30.88 -7.93
CA ARG A 451 3.04 29.47 -7.92
C ARG A 451 4.29 28.69 -7.51
N PRO A 452 4.29 27.87 -6.44
CA PRO A 452 5.34 26.88 -6.31
C PRO A 452 5.31 26.12 -7.63
N GLN A 453 6.46 25.96 -8.28
CA GLN A 453 6.61 25.04 -9.39
C GLN A 453 5.81 23.80 -8.99
N ARG A 454 4.78 23.44 -9.75
CA ARG A 454 4.35 22.05 -9.76
C ARG A 454 5.59 21.32 -10.24
N GLN A 455 6.46 20.93 -9.30
CA GLN A 455 7.26 19.75 -9.47
C GLN A 455 6.22 18.71 -9.87
N THR A 456 6.18 18.43 -11.17
CA THR A 456 5.64 17.18 -11.64
C THR A 456 6.52 16.14 -10.98
N HIS A 457 6.20 15.79 -9.73
CA HIS A 457 6.73 14.59 -9.12
C HIS A 457 6.40 13.50 -10.13
N PHE A 458 7.43 12.98 -10.80
CA PHE A 458 7.30 11.84 -11.68
C PHE A 458 6.80 10.70 -10.80
N CYS A 459 5.49 10.54 -10.74
CA CYS A 459 4.84 9.63 -9.81
C CYS A 459 4.96 8.22 -10.38
N LYS A 460 6.06 7.53 -10.07
CA LYS A 460 6.31 6.16 -10.51
C LYS A 460 5.60 5.19 -9.57
N GLN A 461 4.72 4.36 -10.13
CA GLN A 461 3.99 3.30 -9.41
C GLN A 461 4.28 1.89 -9.96
N ARG A 462 5.10 1.81 -11.02
CA ARG A 462 5.57 0.58 -11.64
C ARG A 462 7.09 0.59 -11.61
N LEU A 463 7.66 -0.16 -10.69
CA LEU A 463 9.07 -0.26 -10.37
C LEU A 463 9.42 -1.74 -10.27
N ILE A 464 10.21 -2.23 -11.20
CA ILE A 464 10.69 -3.60 -11.21
C ILE A 464 12.20 -3.50 -11.36
N GLU A 465 12.93 -4.11 -10.45
CA GLU A 465 14.37 -4.09 -10.44
C GLU A 465 14.92 -4.70 -11.73
N ARG A 466 15.83 -3.97 -12.38
CA ARG A 466 16.37 -4.34 -13.69
C ARG A 466 17.42 -5.43 -13.58
N CYS A 467 18.22 -5.38 -12.52
CA CYS A 467 19.25 -6.36 -12.27
C CYS A 467 18.62 -7.74 -12.04
N SER A 468 19.11 -8.76 -12.76
CA SER A 468 18.63 -10.14 -12.68
C SER A 468 19.23 -10.94 -11.54
N TRP A 469 20.23 -10.41 -10.86
CA TRP A 469 20.92 -11.12 -9.78
C TRP A 469 20.15 -11.05 -8.46
N PRO A 470 20.07 -12.15 -7.68
CA PRO A 470 19.59 -12.07 -6.31
C PRO A 470 20.46 -11.12 -5.48
N GLN A 471 19.83 -10.37 -4.57
CA GLN A 471 20.53 -9.48 -3.63
C GLN A 471 21.31 -8.33 -4.27
N CYS A 472 21.01 -7.91 -5.50
CA CYS A 472 21.72 -6.79 -6.12
C CYS A 472 21.15 -5.41 -5.81
N ASN A 473 20.01 -5.33 -5.13
CA ASN A 473 19.55 -4.07 -4.58
C ASN A 473 20.30 -3.81 -3.25
N GLN A 474 20.98 -2.67 -3.14
CA GLN A 474 21.83 -2.36 -1.98
C GLN A 474 21.07 -2.23 -0.65
N LEU A 475 19.73 -2.13 -0.69
CA LEU A 475 18.87 -2.07 0.48
C LEU A 475 18.16 -3.39 0.77
N CYS A 476 18.62 -4.48 0.17
CA CYS A 476 18.09 -5.77 0.52
C CYS A 476 18.34 -6.10 2.00
N PRO A 477 17.41 -6.80 2.66
CA PRO A 477 17.67 -7.38 3.96
C PRO A 477 18.89 -8.30 3.90
N LYS A 478 19.70 -8.27 4.96
CA LYS A 478 20.84 -9.17 5.09
C LYS A 478 20.37 -10.62 5.09
N LEU A 479 21.16 -11.48 4.46
CA LEU A 479 20.95 -12.91 4.48
C LEU A 479 21.55 -13.52 5.75
N HIS A 480 20.98 -14.64 6.18
CA HIS A 480 21.51 -15.43 7.28
C HIS A 480 21.88 -16.83 6.81
N ASN A 481 22.99 -17.34 7.31
CA ASN A 481 23.46 -18.68 7.02
C ASN A 481 22.45 -19.68 7.62
N PRO A 482 21.90 -20.62 6.83
CA PRO A 482 20.85 -21.53 7.29
C PRO A 482 21.32 -22.53 8.35
N TYR A 483 22.63 -22.72 8.52
CA TYR A 483 23.22 -23.66 9.48
C TYR A 483 23.69 -22.96 10.76
N THR A 484 24.35 -21.81 10.63
CA THR A 484 24.93 -21.08 11.78
C THR A 484 24.02 -19.97 12.30
N GLY A 485 23.10 -19.46 11.48
CA GLY A 485 22.26 -18.29 11.78
C GLY A 485 23.01 -16.95 11.69
N GLU A 486 24.30 -16.96 11.40
CA GLU A 486 25.12 -15.76 11.28
C GLU A 486 24.78 -14.99 10.00
N GLU A 487 24.97 -13.67 10.02
CA GLU A 487 24.77 -12.84 8.82
C GLU A 487 25.78 -13.26 7.76
N MET A 488 25.29 -13.58 6.56
CA MET A 488 26.15 -13.88 5.42
C MET A 488 26.58 -12.58 4.76
N ASP A 489 27.89 -12.46 4.53
CA ASP A 489 28.41 -11.40 3.66
C ASP A 489 28.16 -11.74 2.18
N PHE A 490 28.31 -10.74 1.31
CA PHE A 490 28.03 -10.90 -0.11
C PHE A 490 29.06 -11.76 -0.84
N ILE A 491 30.29 -11.87 -0.33
CA ILE A 491 31.33 -12.74 -0.89
C ILE A 491 31.01 -14.20 -0.57
N GLU A 492 30.56 -14.49 0.64
CA GLU A 492 30.06 -15.80 1.06
C GLU A 492 28.84 -16.20 0.23
N LEU A 493 27.96 -15.23 -0.07
CA LEU A 493 26.88 -15.42 -1.02
C LEU A 493 27.41 -15.78 -2.42
N LEU A 494 28.38 -15.03 -2.98
CA LEU A 494 29.02 -15.37 -4.26
C LEU A 494 29.64 -16.77 -4.28
N LYS A 495 30.35 -17.16 -3.22
CA LYS A 495 30.90 -18.51 -3.08
C LYS A 495 29.80 -19.56 -3.04
N SER A 496 28.67 -19.28 -2.39
CA SER A 496 27.51 -20.19 -2.38
C SER A 496 26.89 -20.40 -3.77
N PHE A 497 27.06 -19.45 -4.71
CA PHE A 497 26.69 -19.63 -6.12
C PHE A 497 27.58 -20.64 -6.86
N GLY A 498 28.59 -21.20 -6.20
CA GLY A 498 29.61 -22.03 -6.82
C GLY A 498 30.56 -21.22 -7.70
N LEU A 499 30.64 -19.91 -7.49
CA LEU A 499 31.59 -19.05 -8.17
C LEU A 499 32.97 -19.26 -7.54
N ASP A 500 33.93 -19.62 -8.38
CA ASP A 500 35.34 -19.57 -8.00
C ASP A 500 35.77 -18.10 -7.97
N MET A 501 36.09 -17.61 -6.78
CA MET A 501 36.51 -16.21 -6.59
C MET A 501 37.79 -15.87 -7.35
N THR A 502 38.61 -16.87 -7.68
CA THR A 502 39.78 -16.68 -8.55
C THR A 502 39.34 -16.34 -9.97
N SER A 503 38.40 -17.10 -10.50
CA SER A 503 37.78 -16.85 -11.81
C SER A 503 37.03 -15.53 -11.85
N VAL A 504 36.31 -15.16 -10.79
CA VAL A 504 35.61 -13.86 -10.69
C VAL A 504 36.61 -12.70 -10.67
N ALA A 505 37.66 -12.79 -9.85
CA ALA A 505 38.70 -11.78 -9.77
C ALA A 505 39.40 -11.57 -11.12
N ASN A 506 39.74 -12.68 -11.80
CA ASN A 506 40.33 -12.65 -13.13
C ASN A 506 39.40 -11.99 -14.16
N ALA A 507 38.10 -12.30 -14.14
CA ALA A 507 37.11 -11.69 -15.03
C ALA A 507 36.91 -10.18 -14.78
N LEU A 508 37.07 -9.76 -13.52
CA LEU A 508 36.98 -8.36 -13.10
C LEU A 508 38.33 -7.61 -13.23
N GLY A 509 39.42 -8.31 -13.57
CA GLY A 509 40.75 -7.71 -13.70
C GLY A 509 41.35 -7.21 -12.38
N ILE A 510 40.94 -7.81 -11.25
CA ILE A 510 41.39 -7.46 -9.90
C ILE A 510 42.00 -8.69 -9.21
N ASP A 511 42.81 -8.49 -8.18
CA ASP A 511 43.34 -9.60 -7.41
C ASP A 511 42.31 -10.17 -6.43
N VAL A 512 42.43 -11.46 -6.13
CA VAL A 512 41.50 -12.21 -5.27
C VAL A 512 41.47 -11.67 -3.84
N ARG A 513 42.57 -11.10 -3.32
CA ARG A 513 42.59 -10.56 -1.95
C ARG A 513 41.82 -9.26 -1.90
N THR A 514 42.00 -8.39 -2.89
CA THR A 514 41.22 -7.17 -3.04
C THR A 514 39.74 -7.48 -3.23
N LEU A 515 39.39 -8.45 -4.08
CA LEU A 515 38.00 -8.90 -4.24
C LEU A 515 37.38 -9.41 -2.92
N ASN A 516 38.10 -10.20 -2.13
CA ASN A 516 37.59 -10.72 -0.85
C ASN A 516 37.48 -9.65 0.25
N ASN A 517 38.20 -8.52 0.11
CA ASN A 517 38.20 -7.44 1.10
C ASN A 517 37.31 -6.25 0.68
N MET A 518 36.74 -6.27 -0.53
CA MET A 518 35.83 -5.23 -1.01
C MET A 518 34.54 -5.23 -0.18
N ASP A 519 33.99 -4.03 0.01
CA ASP A 519 32.68 -3.91 0.63
C ASP A 519 31.55 -4.31 -0.35
N HIS A 520 30.38 -4.54 0.21
CA HIS A 520 29.20 -4.98 -0.54
C HIS A 520 28.80 -4.02 -1.67
N ALA A 521 28.91 -2.71 -1.44
CA ALA A 521 28.48 -1.70 -2.39
C ALA A 521 29.44 -1.62 -3.59
N GLU A 522 30.74 -1.72 -3.34
CA GLU A 522 31.78 -1.82 -4.37
C GLU A 522 31.59 -3.07 -5.23
N LEU A 523 31.34 -4.22 -4.60
CA LEU A 523 31.15 -5.48 -5.31
C LEU A 523 29.91 -5.46 -6.21
N ILE A 524 28.77 -4.98 -5.69
CA ILE A 524 27.54 -4.85 -6.49
C ILE A 524 27.77 -3.90 -7.67
N ASN A 525 28.44 -2.77 -7.45
CA ASN A 525 28.72 -1.83 -8.53
C ASN A 525 29.57 -2.48 -9.62
N LEU A 526 30.60 -3.24 -9.27
CA LEU A 526 31.43 -3.96 -10.24
C LEU A 526 30.64 -5.01 -11.03
N LEU A 527 29.81 -5.80 -10.35
CA LEU A 527 29.03 -6.87 -10.99
C LEU A 527 27.87 -6.33 -11.85
N THR A 528 27.26 -5.22 -11.45
CA THR A 528 26.11 -4.64 -12.17
C THR A 528 26.54 -3.74 -13.33
N GLN A 529 27.70 -3.09 -13.26
CA GLN A 529 28.21 -2.23 -14.34
C GLN A 529 28.62 -3.00 -15.60
N GLN A 530 28.91 -4.31 -15.51
CA GLN A 530 29.26 -5.14 -16.66
C GLN A 530 28.06 -5.61 -17.50
N THR A 531 26.82 -5.28 -17.10
CA THR A 531 25.59 -5.65 -17.84
C THR A 531 25.04 -4.53 -18.75
N LYS A 532 25.92 -3.78 -19.41
CA LYS A 532 25.52 -2.81 -20.47
C LYS A 532 25.44 -3.46 -21.84
#